data_AF-A0A8J7M505-F1
#
_entry.id   AF-A0A8J7M505-F1
#
_cell.length_a   1.000
_cell.length_b   1.000
_cell.length_c   1.000
_cell.angle_alpha   90.00
_cell.angle_beta   90.00
_cell.angle_gamma   90.00
#
_symmetry.space_group_name_H-M   'P 1'
#
loop_
_entity.id
_entity.type
_entity.pdbx_description
1 polymer ?
#
loop_
_entity_poly.entity_id
_entity_poly.type
_entity_poly.pdbx_seq_one_letter_code
_entity_poly.pdbx_strand_id
1 'polypeptide(L)'
;MQEGMPQAAFMQKNDAENQDLSVAEQLHAVVDEMLSPYGKQSPRASTLLGNSPPFDTSKPNQHDTKAQFIRERDACKETLEHLDAVFSTLLPSEEDEAGREMFDALHPRIDQKLRDQARRIFADSPTSLVRKNIAEVGGSHVFLYMCLDLQSVIGDRLRELNEQEERFWNLKHRAPDYYAREIALRLARLFAQETGQFPTWGTSPHDGSGSTQFARALAKAFTILGIKSHTRGPAEWALGQLTETDMEPSGDAFEGLRGYGVPRQRNALEECLALMNDRRRQSE
;
A
#
# COMPACT_ATOMS: atom_id res chain seq x y z
N MET A 1 55.50 23.70 -38.00
CA MET A 1 55.16 22.67 -36.99
C MET A 1 54.47 23.37 -35.85
N GLN A 2 53.14 23.29 -35.79
CA GLN A 2 52.33 23.75 -34.66
C GLN A 2 51.50 22.54 -34.24
N GLU A 3 51.80 22.01 -33.06
CA GLU A 3 51.08 20.91 -32.43
C GLU A 3 49.77 21.45 -31.83
N GLY A 4 48.64 20.90 -32.28
CA GLY A 4 47.33 21.15 -31.71
C GLY A 4 47.08 20.28 -30.49
N MET A 5 46.70 20.89 -29.37
CA MET A 5 46.16 20.20 -28.20
C MET A 5 44.68 19.85 -28.40
N PRO A 6 44.24 18.62 -28.07
CA PRO A 6 42.83 18.32 -27.93
C PRO A 6 42.34 18.68 -26.51
N GLN A 7 41.41 19.64 -26.43
CA GLN A 7 40.56 19.86 -25.26
C GLN A 7 39.26 19.04 -25.38
N ALA A 8 38.70 18.72 -24.21
CA ALA A 8 37.34 18.23 -23.95
C ALA A 8 37.11 16.71 -24.02
N ALA A 9 37.42 16.05 -22.89
CA ALA A 9 36.74 14.83 -22.45
C ALA A 9 36.61 14.87 -20.93
N PHE A 10 35.73 15.73 -20.40
CA PHE A 10 35.48 15.80 -18.95
C PHE A 10 34.07 16.29 -18.63
N MET A 11 33.01 15.62 -19.13
CA MET A 11 31.65 15.93 -18.67
C MET A 11 30.59 14.86 -18.99
N GLN A 12 30.85 13.58 -18.70
CA GLN A 12 29.85 12.52 -18.93
C GLN A 12 29.98 11.31 -17.99
N LYS A 13 30.33 11.53 -16.71
CA LYS A 13 30.57 10.44 -15.75
C LYS A 13 29.61 10.35 -14.56
N ASN A 14 28.62 11.24 -14.44
CA ASN A 14 27.77 11.29 -13.24
C ASN A 14 26.43 10.53 -13.35
N ASP A 15 26.02 10.08 -14.54
CA ASP A 15 24.71 9.44 -14.71
C ASP A 15 24.73 7.92 -14.43
N ALA A 16 25.90 7.28 -14.39
CA ALA A 16 26.04 5.84 -14.23
C ALA A 16 26.14 5.37 -12.76
N GLU A 17 26.60 6.22 -11.83
CA GLU A 17 26.77 5.83 -10.40
C GLU A 17 25.47 5.90 -9.59
N ASN A 18 24.39 6.49 -10.12
CA ASN A 18 23.11 6.64 -9.40
C ASN A 18 22.13 5.46 -9.59
N GLN A 19 22.44 4.46 -10.42
CA GLN A 19 21.48 3.38 -10.73
C GLN A 19 21.41 2.28 -9.66
N ASP A 20 22.38 2.18 -8.76
CA ASP A 20 22.43 1.14 -7.72
C ASP A 20 21.89 1.59 -6.34
N LEU A 21 21.50 2.87 -6.21
CA LEU A 21 20.92 3.38 -4.97
C LEU A 21 19.47 2.92 -4.82
N SER A 22 19.10 2.53 -3.61
CA SER A 22 17.70 2.27 -3.28
C SER A 22 16.86 3.53 -3.51
N VAL A 23 15.56 3.36 -3.83
CA VAL A 23 14.62 4.48 -4.03
C VAL A 23 14.67 5.48 -2.87
N ALA A 24 14.79 4.98 -1.63
CA ALA A 24 14.91 5.81 -0.43
C ALA A 24 16.18 6.68 -0.45
N GLU A 25 17.33 6.12 -0.82
CA GLU A 25 18.60 6.87 -0.90
C GLU A 25 18.58 7.92 -2.01
N GLN A 26 17.97 7.60 -3.15
CA GLN A 26 17.78 8.57 -4.23
C GLN A 26 16.91 9.76 -3.77
N LEU A 27 15.84 9.49 -3.02
CA LEU A 27 15.00 10.54 -2.44
C LEU A 27 15.76 11.37 -1.39
N HIS A 28 16.58 10.74 -0.54
CA HIS A 28 17.45 11.45 0.38
C HIS A 28 18.42 12.39 -0.35
N ALA A 29 19.06 11.93 -1.43
CA ALA A 29 19.96 12.75 -2.22
C ALA A 29 19.24 13.99 -2.81
N VAL A 30 18.00 13.82 -3.29
CA VAL A 30 17.17 14.93 -3.79
C VAL A 30 16.84 15.93 -2.68
N VAL A 31 16.48 15.45 -1.48
CA VAL A 31 16.17 16.32 -0.34
C VAL A 31 17.43 17.02 0.18
N ASP A 32 18.57 16.32 0.24
CA ASP A 32 19.86 16.89 0.63
C ASP A 32 20.28 18.02 -0.32
N GLU A 33 20.12 17.84 -1.64
CA GLU A 33 20.37 18.87 -2.64
C GLU A 33 19.43 20.07 -2.47
N MET A 34 18.15 19.83 -2.18
CA MET A 34 17.14 20.87 -1.94
C MET A 34 17.49 21.72 -0.72
N LEU A 35 17.97 21.09 0.35
CA LEU A 35 18.25 21.71 1.65
C LEU A 35 19.67 22.29 1.77
N SER A 36 20.60 21.85 0.94
CA SER A 36 22.02 22.26 0.96
C SER A 36 22.25 23.79 1.00
N PRO A 37 21.52 24.64 0.25
CA PRO A 37 21.69 26.10 0.32
C PRO A 37 21.41 26.71 1.70
N TYR A 38 20.65 26.01 2.54
CA TYR A 38 20.30 26.42 3.90
C TYR A 38 21.23 25.81 4.95
N GLY A 39 22.27 25.07 4.54
CA GLY A 39 23.16 24.34 5.44
C GLY A 39 22.46 23.19 6.18
N LYS A 40 21.39 22.64 5.60
CA LYS A 40 20.57 21.57 6.17
C LYS A 40 20.75 20.27 5.40
N GLN A 41 20.39 19.14 6.02
CA GLN A 41 20.40 17.81 5.43
C GLN A 41 19.07 17.13 5.74
N SER A 42 18.71 16.14 4.92
CA SER A 42 17.52 15.33 5.13
C SER A 42 17.58 14.58 6.46
N PRO A 43 16.45 14.47 7.18
CA PRO A 43 16.39 13.71 8.42
C PRO A 43 16.58 12.21 8.11
N ARG A 44 17.67 11.63 8.62
CA ARG A 44 17.97 10.19 8.48
C ARG A 44 17.63 9.47 9.78
N ALA A 45 16.48 8.82 9.83
CA ALA A 45 16.13 7.97 10.96
C ALA A 45 16.92 6.66 10.85
N SER A 46 17.89 6.45 11.74
CA SER A 46 18.63 5.18 11.86
C SER A 46 17.75 4.12 12.52
N THR A 47 16.70 3.68 11.84
CA THR A 47 15.87 2.58 12.32
C THR A 47 16.54 1.23 12.03
N LEU A 48 16.35 0.26 12.93
CA LEU A 48 16.88 -1.11 12.78
C LEU A 48 16.34 -1.85 11.54
N LEU A 49 15.28 -1.33 10.91
CA LEU A 49 14.55 -1.96 9.80
C LEU A 49 14.90 -1.41 8.42
N GLY A 50 15.92 -0.56 8.30
CA GLY A 50 16.47 -0.11 7.01
C GLY A 50 16.32 1.39 6.73
N ASN A 51 16.79 1.79 5.53
CA ASN A 51 16.76 3.16 5.03
C ASN A 51 15.33 3.57 4.63
N SER A 52 14.59 4.15 5.57
CA SER A 52 13.29 4.80 5.28
C SER A 52 13.50 6.05 4.42
N PRO A 53 12.57 6.41 3.51
CA PRO A 53 12.66 7.64 2.73
C PRO A 53 12.54 8.90 3.62
N PRO A 54 13.01 10.08 3.15
CA PRO A 54 13.01 11.32 3.94
C PRO A 54 11.61 11.85 4.26
N PHE A 55 10.58 11.42 3.52
CA PHE A 55 9.18 11.71 3.77
C PHE A 55 8.34 10.50 3.36
N ASP A 56 7.10 10.41 3.86
CA ASP A 56 6.19 9.32 3.52
C ASP A 56 5.88 9.31 2.01
N THR A 57 6.26 8.25 1.31
CA THR A 57 6.01 8.07 -0.13
C THR A 57 4.84 7.14 -0.42
N SER A 58 4.17 6.63 0.62
CA SER A 58 3.03 5.73 0.48
C SER A 58 1.95 6.37 -0.40
N LYS A 59 1.42 5.60 -1.35
CA LYS A 59 0.27 6.03 -2.13
C LYS A 59 -0.96 6.00 -1.21
N PRO A 60 -1.68 7.11 -1.03
CA PRO A 60 -2.90 7.13 -0.22
C PRO A 60 -4.01 6.24 -0.80
N ASN A 61 -3.93 5.92 -2.09
CA ASN A 61 -4.79 4.97 -2.77
C ASN A 61 -3.93 4.04 -3.63
N GLN A 62 -4.18 2.74 -3.55
CA GLN A 62 -3.45 1.72 -4.31
C GLN A 62 -3.87 1.64 -5.79
N HIS A 63 -4.97 2.30 -6.16
CA HIS A 63 -5.54 2.24 -7.50
C HIS A 63 -5.23 3.49 -8.32
N ASP A 64 -4.82 3.30 -9.57
CA ASP A 64 -4.55 4.41 -10.50
C ASP A 64 -5.85 5.02 -11.05
N THR A 65 -6.94 4.23 -11.14
CA THR A 65 -8.23 4.66 -11.71
C THR A 65 -9.43 4.29 -10.85
N LYS A 66 -10.52 5.07 -10.96
CA LYS A 66 -11.79 4.78 -10.27
C LYS A 66 -12.37 3.44 -10.72
N ALA A 67 -12.22 3.10 -12.00
CA ALA A 67 -12.70 1.85 -12.56
C ALA A 67 -11.99 0.62 -11.97
N GLN A 68 -10.67 0.69 -11.77
CA GLN A 68 -9.93 -0.38 -11.07
C GLN A 68 -10.40 -0.52 -9.63
N PHE A 69 -10.54 0.60 -8.91
CA PHE A 69 -11.04 0.61 -7.53
C PHE A 69 -12.43 -0.02 -7.40
N ILE A 70 -13.40 0.42 -8.23
CA ILE A 70 -14.76 -0.13 -8.21
C ILE A 70 -14.73 -1.62 -8.51
N ARG A 71 -13.94 -2.04 -9.51
CA ARG A 71 -13.81 -3.45 -9.87
C ARG A 71 -13.26 -4.30 -8.72
N GLU A 72 -12.22 -3.85 -8.02
CA GLU A 72 -11.67 -4.57 -6.87
C GLU A 72 -12.70 -4.66 -5.73
N ARG A 73 -13.35 -3.54 -5.39
CA ARG A 73 -14.37 -3.49 -4.34
C ARG A 73 -15.54 -4.43 -4.66
N ASP A 74 -16.04 -4.38 -5.88
CA ASP A 74 -17.16 -5.22 -6.31
C ASP A 74 -16.75 -6.71 -6.31
N ALA A 75 -15.51 -7.04 -6.73
CA ALA A 75 -14.99 -8.40 -6.65
C ALA A 75 -14.85 -8.89 -5.20
N CYS A 76 -14.37 -8.06 -4.27
CA CYS A 76 -14.31 -8.39 -2.85
C CYS A 76 -15.71 -8.64 -2.28
N LYS A 77 -16.68 -7.77 -2.60
CA LYS A 77 -18.07 -7.92 -2.16
C LYS A 77 -18.68 -9.21 -2.69
N GLU A 78 -18.58 -9.46 -4.00
CA GLU A 78 -19.11 -10.67 -4.63
C GLU A 78 -18.45 -11.93 -4.07
N THR A 79 -17.14 -11.91 -3.82
CA THR A 79 -16.44 -13.05 -3.22
C THR A 79 -16.95 -13.34 -1.81
N LEU A 80 -17.22 -12.31 -1.00
CA LEU A 80 -17.81 -12.50 0.34
C LEU A 80 -19.22 -13.08 0.26
N GLU A 81 -20.04 -12.65 -0.69
CA GLU A 81 -21.38 -13.21 -0.95
C GLU A 81 -21.29 -14.70 -1.33
N HIS A 82 -20.36 -15.07 -2.22
CA HIS A 82 -20.14 -16.46 -2.59
C HIS A 82 -19.62 -17.32 -1.42
N LEU A 83 -18.71 -16.78 -0.61
CA LEU A 83 -18.23 -17.49 0.60
C LEU A 83 -19.36 -17.69 1.61
N ASP A 84 -20.22 -16.69 1.81
CA ASP A 84 -21.40 -16.80 2.68
C ASP A 84 -22.41 -17.86 2.16
N ALA A 85 -22.61 -17.94 0.84
CA ALA A 85 -23.40 -18.99 0.22
C ALA A 85 -22.79 -20.39 0.41
N VAL A 86 -21.46 -20.52 0.32
CA VAL A 86 -20.76 -21.77 0.62
C VAL A 86 -20.96 -22.18 2.07
N PHE A 87 -20.83 -21.25 3.02
CA PHE A 87 -21.04 -21.54 4.44
C PHE A 87 -22.50 -21.88 4.74
N SER A 88 -23.47 -21.15 4.23
CA SER A 88 -24.89 -21.49 4.47
C SER A 88 -25.29 -22.84 3.86
N THR A 89 -24.61 -23.29 2.80
CA THR A 89 -24.85 -24.60 2.17
C THR A 89 -24.14 -25.74 2.90
N LEU A 90 -22.90 -25.52 3.35
CA LEU A 90 -22.05 -26.56 3.92
C LEU A 90 -22.04 -26.59 5.45
N LEU A 91 -22.41 -25.50 6.13
CA LEU A 91 -22.45 -25.40 7.59
C LEU A 91 -23.90 -25.17 8.02
N PRO A 92 -24.69 -26.25 8.18
CA PRO A 92 -26.08 -26.15 8.60
C PRO A 92 -26.20 -25.46 9.97
N SER A 93 -27.33 -24.80 10.22
CA SER A 93 -27.62 -24.22 11.53
C SER A 93 -27.79 -25.31 12.59
N GLU A 94 -27.66 -24.95 13.86
CA GLU A 94 -27.90 -25.89 14.97
C GLU A 94 -29.35 -26.39 15.02
N GLU A 95 -30.27 -25.63 14.42
CA GLU A 95 -31.69 -25.97 14.35
C GLU A 95 -32.00 -26.88 13.14
N ASP A 96 -31.12 -26.93 12.15
CA ASP A 96 -31.27 -27.75 10.94
C ASP A 96 -30.68 -29.16 11.17
N GLU A 97 -31.44 -30.03 11.83
CA GLU A 97 -31.09 -31.44 12.04
C GLU A 97 -30.81 -32.17 10.73
N ALA A 98 -31.63 -31.96 9.70
CA ALA A 98 -31.49 -32.63 8.40
C ALA A 98 -30.22 -32.20 7.67
N GLY A 99 -29.90 -30.89 7.71
CA GLY A 99 -28.65 -30.36 7.19
C GLY A 99 -27.43 -30.94 7.91
N ARG A 100 -27.48 -31.08 9.25
CA ARG A 100 -26.41 -31.69 10.05
C ARG A 100 -26.18 -33.15 9.68
N GLU A 101 -27.24 -33.95 9.59
CA GLU A 101 -27.15 -35.34 9.14
C GLU A 101 -26.57 -35.46 7.73
N MET A 102 -26.99 -34.58 6.81
CA MET A 102 -26.43 -34.52 5.46
C MET A 102 -24.93 -34.18 5.50
N PHE A 103 -24.52 -33.19 6.27
CA PHE A 103 -23.12 -32.77 6.39
C PHE A 103 -22.24 -33.88 6.98
N ASP A 104 -22.71 -34.54 8.04
CA ASP A 104 -22.04 -35.67 8.68
C ASP A 104 -21.88 -36.86 7.71
N ALA A 105 -22.85 -37.08 6.82
CA ALA A 105 -22.75 -38.08 5.77
C ALA A 105 -21.84 -37.66 4.60
N LEU A 106 -21.77 -36.36 4.29
CA LEU A 106 -21.07 -35.82 3.14
C LEU A 106 -19.56 -35.68 3.37
N HIS A 107 -19.14 -35.11 4.50
CA HIS A 107 -17.73 -34.83 4.77
C HIS A 107 -16.81 -36.06 4.66
N PRO A 108 -17.14 -37.26 5.21
CA PRO A 108 -16.22 -38.40 5.11
C PRO A 108 -16.12 -38.92 3.68
N ARG A 109 -17.17 -38.74 2.86
CA ARG A 109 -17.17 -39.12 1.44
C ARG A 109 -16.30 -38.18 0.62
N ILE A 110 -16.32 -36.87 0.91
CA ILE A 110 -15.42 -35.89 0.29
C ILE A 110 -13.98 -36.23 0.66
N ASP A 111 -13.69 -36.43 1.95
CA ASP A 111 -12.34 -36.73 2.43
C ASP A 111 -11.80 -38.04 1.85
N GLN A 112 -12.64 -39.07 1.73
CA GLN A 112 -12.24 -40.30 1.07
C GLN A 112 -11.85 -40.06 -0.39
N LYS A 113 -12.65 -39.28 -1.14
CA LYS A 113 -12.34 -38.94 -2.54
C LYS A 113 -11.06 -38.10 -2.66
N LEU A 114 -10.83 -37.16 -1.75
CA LEU A 114 -9.60 -36.36 -1.72
C LEU A 114 -8.37 -37.25 -1.45
N ARG A 115 -8.46 -38.19 -0.51
CA ARG A 115 -7.39 -39.18 -0.25
C ARG A 115 -7.11 -40.06 -1.46
N ASP A 116 -8.15 -40.55 -2.13
CA ASP A 116 -8.01 -41.37 -3.33
C ASP A 116 -7.37 -40.60 -4.49
N GLN A 117 -7.68 -39.31 -4.65
CA GLN A 117 -7.03 -38.44 -5.62
C GLN A 117 -5.57 -38.14 -5.24
N ALA A 118 -5.28 -37.85 -3.97
CA ALA A 118 -3.95 -37.51 -3.49
C ALA A 118 -2.93 -38.65 -3.68
N ARG A 119 -3.38 -39.92 -3.59
CA ARG A 119 -2.57 -41.11 -3.89
C ARG A 119 -2.04 -41.14 -5.32
N ARG A 120 -2.71 -40.47 -6.26
CA ARG A 120 -2.32 -40.41 -7.68
C ARG A 120 -1.38 -39.24 -7.99
N ILE A 121 -1.20 -38.31 -7.05
CA ILE A 121 -0.34 -37.15 -7.23
C ILE A 121 1.10 -37.54 -6.92
N PHE A 122 2.06 -37.18 -7.77
CA PHE A 122 3.48 -37.30 -7.46
C PHE A 122 3.95 -36.11 -6.63
N ALA A 123 4.83 -36.32 -5.67
CA ALA A 123 5.33 -35.26 -4.77
C ALA A 123 6.52 -34.52 -5.40
N ASP A 124 6.30 -33.97 -6.58
CA ASP A 124 7.30 -33.30 -7.41
C ASP A 124 7.35 -31.78 -7.19
N SER A 125 6.37 -31.22 -6.48
CA SER A 125 6.28 -29.79 -6.17
C SER A 125 5.79 -29.52 -4.75
N PRO A 126 6.10 -28.34 -4.17
CA PRO A 126 5.54 -27.91 -2.88
C PRO A 126 4.00 -27.93 -2.87
N THR A 127 3.36 -27.53 -3.97
CA THR A 127 1.90 -27.57 -4.11
C THR A 127 1.37 -29.00 -4.06
N SER A 128 2.05 -29.96 -4.71
CA SER A 128 1.71 -31.38 -4.66
C SER A 128 1.79 -31.93 -3.23
N LEU A 129 2.81 -31.52 -2.46
CA LEU A 129 2.95 -31.88 -1.05
C LEU A 129 1.82 -31.30 -0.19
N VAL A 130 1.50 -30.01 -0.35
CA VAL A 130 0.39 -29.36 0.38
C VAL A 130 -0.92 -30.10 0.12
N ARG A 131 -1.22 -30.44 -1.14
CA ARG A 131 -2.45 -31.18 -1.49
C ARG A 131 -2.52 -32.55 -0.85
N LYS A 132 -1.40 -33.27 -0.77
CA LYS A 132 -1.33 -34.56 -0.06
C LYS A 132 -1.59 -34.39 1.44
N ASN A 133 -0.93 -33.43 2.07
CA ASN A 133 -1.11 -33.15 3.49
C ASN A 133 -2.57 -32.76 3.81
N ILE A 134 -3.19 -31.92 2.99
CA ILE A 134 -4.61 -31.56 3.12
C ILE A 134 -5.50 -32.81 3.07
N ALA A 135 -5.26 -33.70 2.10
CA ALA A 135 -6.04 -34.93 1.96
C ALA A 135 -5.83 -35.90 3.14
N GLU A 136 -4.62 -35.98 3.70
CA GLU A 136 -4.30 -36.84 4.84
C GLU A 136 -4.92 -36.36 6.16
N VAL A 137 -4.96 -35.05 6.39
CA VAL A 137 -5.47 -34.46 7.64
C VAL A 137 -7.00 -34.41 7.70
N GLY A 138 -7.69 -34.25 6.56
CA GLY A 138 -9.14 -34.07 6.51
C GLY A 138 -9.50 -32.86 5.66
N GLY A 139 -9.50 -33.05 4.34
CA GLY A 139 -9.52 -31.96 3.38
C GLY A 139 -10.79 -31.12 3.39
N SER A 140 -11.94 -31.68 3.77
CA SER A 140 -13.20 -30.93 3.91
C SER A 140 -13.12 -29.89 5.02
N HIS A 141 -12.57 -30.25 6.18
CA HIS A 141 -12.40 -29.34 7.31
C HIS A 141 -11.35 -28.28 7.00
N VAL A 142 -10.21 -28.68 6.43
CA VAL A 142 -9.16 -27.74 6.03
C VAL A 142 -9.68 -26.73 5.00
N PHE A 143 -10.49 -27.18 4.03
CA PHE A 143 -11.15 -26.28 3.07
C PHE A 143 -12.04 -25.25 3.75
N LEU A 144 -12.90 -25.67 4.68
CA LEU A 144 -13.78 -24.76 5.42
C LEU A 144 -12.99 -23.72 6.23
N TYR A 145 -11.92 -24.13 6.92
CA TYR A 145 -11.05 -23.19 7.63
C TYR A 145 -10.36 -22.20 6.70
N MET A 146 -9.83 -22.66 5.55
CA MET A 146 -9.25 -21.76 4.56
C MET A 146 -10.29 -20.76 4.00
N CYS A 147 -11.53 -21.20 3.80
CA CYS A 147 -12.62 -20.29 3.41
C CYS A 147 -12.89 -19.23 4.49
N LEU A 148 -12.81 -19.58 5.78
CA LEU A 148 -13.03 -18.62 6.88
C LEU A 148 -11.90 -17.60 6.94
N ASP A 149 -10.65 -18.05 6.84
CA ASP A 149 -9.49 -17.18 6.78
C ASP A 149 -9.59 -16.22 5.58
N LEU A 150 -9.96 -16.75 4.42
CA LEU A 150 -10.18 -15.95 3.22
C LEU A 150 -11.31 -14.93 3.39
N GLN A 151 -12.42 -15.33 4.03
CA GLN A 151 -13.53 -14.42 4.34
C GLN A 151 -13.08 -13.26 5.23
N SER A 152 -12.27 -13.54 6.26
CA SER A 152 -11.70 -12.50 7.13
C SER A 152 -10.83 -11.53 6.34
N VAL A 153 -9.86 -12.04 5.58
CA VAL A 153 -8.91 -11.21 4.81
C VAL A 153 -9.63 -10.36 3.75
N ILE A 154 -10.59 -10.94 3.02
CA ILE A 154 -11.37 -10.18 2.03
C ILE A 154 -12.31 -9.19 2.72
N GLY A 155 -12.87 -9.53 3.88
CA GLY A 155 -13.71 -8.65 4.68
C GLY A 155 -12.96 -7.41 5.16
N ASP A 156 -11.76 -7.59 5.67
CA ASP A 156 -10.88 -6.48 6.07
C ASP A 156 -10.49 -5.64 4.86
N ARG A 157 -10.14 -6.28 3.73
CA ARG A 157 -9.84 -5.55 2.50
C ARG A 157 -11.03 -4.73 1.99
N LEU A 158 -12.25 -5.29 2.01
CA LEU A 158 -13.44 -4.55 1.62
C LEU A 158 -13.70 -3.35 2.54
N ARG A 159 -13.42 -3.49 3.85
CA ARG A 159 -13.51 -2.38 4.80
C ARG A 159 -12.52 -1.27 4.44
N GLU A 160 -11.26 -1.61 4.17
CA GLU A 160 -10.26 -0.65 3.70
C GLU A 160 -10.71 0.06 2.42
N LEU A 161 -11.28 -0.68 1.46
CA LEU A 161 -11.77 -0.11 0.20
C LEU A 161 -12.94 0.85 0.46
N ASN A 162 -13.88 0.51 1.33
CA ASN A 162 -14.99 1.40 1.68
C ASN A 162 -14.50 2.68 2.37
N GLU A 163 -13.54 2.58 3.28
CA GLU A 163 -12.89 3.75 3.88
C GLU A 163 -12.18 4.62 2.83
N GLN A 164 -11.51 3.97 1.87
CA GLN A 164 -10.92 4.68 0.73
C GLN A 164 -11.99 5.33 -0.17
N GLU A 165 -13.16 4.71 -0.34
CA GLU A 165 -14.26 5.29 -1.10
C GLU A 165 -14.76 6.58 -0.47
N GLU A 166 -15.03 6.54 0.84
CA GLU A 166 -15.48 7.68 1.62
C GLU A 166 -14.46 8.81 1.59
N ARG A 167 -13.17 8.50 1.79
CA ARG A 167 -12.10 9.49 1.88
C ARG A 167 -11.64 10.01 0.51
N PHE A 168 -11.62 9.18 -0.53
CA PHE A 168 -10.97 9.52 -1.81
C PHE A 168 -11.90 9.57 -3.01
N TRP A 169 -13.00 8.81 -3.03
CA TRP A 169 -13.81 8.65 -4.25
C TRP A 169 -15.17 9.37 -4.22
N ASN A 170 -15.66 9.74 -3.03
CA ASN A 170 -16.92 10.48 -2.84
C ASN A 170 -16.77 12.01 -2.85
N LEU A 171 -15.54 12.55 -2.99
CA LEU A 171 -15.31 13.99 -3.06
C LEU A 171 -15.78 14.56 -4.42
N LYS A 172 -16.79 15.45 -4.39
CA LYS A 172 -17.42 16.10 -5.57
C LYS A 172 -16.44 16.80 -6.53
N HIS A 173 -15.28 17.22 -6.04
CA HIS A 173 -14.25 17.90 -6.80
C HIS A 173 -12.89 17.25 -6.58
N ARG A 174 -12.79 15.95 -6.88
CA ARG A 174 -11.49 15.27 -6.87
C ARG A 174 -10.57 15.96 -7.85
N ALA A 175 -9.51 16.55 -7.32
CA ALA A 175 -8.58 17.28 -8.14
C ALA A 175 -7.71 16.28 -8.93
N PRO A 176 -7.43 16.54 -10.22
CA PRO A 176 -6.53 15.71 -11.01
C PRO A 176 -5.17 15.61 -10.32
N ASP A 177 -4.56 14.43 -10.39
CA ASP A 177 -3.22 14.13 -9.85
C ASP A 177 -3.08 14.20 -8.32
N TYR A 178 -4.05 13.62 -7.60
CA TYR A 178 -4.06 13.61 -6.14
C TYR A 178 -2.77 13.04 -5.49
N TYR A 179 -2.23 11.93 -6.00
CA TYR A 179 -0.97 11.40 -5.46
C TYR A 179 0.20 12.38 -5.65
N ALA A 180 0.26 13.04 -6.81
CA ALA A 180 1.26 14.05 -7.09
C ALA A 180 1.13 15.24 -6.12
N ARG A 181 -0.10 15.66 -5.83
CA ARG A 181 -0.42 16.72 -4.86
C ARG A 181 0.00 16.36 -3.44
N GLU A 182 -0.29 15.14 -2.99
CA GLU A 182 0.10 14.67 -1.65
C GLU A 182 1.62 14.58 -1.50
N ILE A 183 2.33 14.04 -2.50
CA ILE A 183 3.80 14.04 -2.49
C ILE A 183 4.36 15.47 -2.49
N ALA A 184 3.79 16.37 -3.30
CA ALA A 184 4.18 17.77 -3.30
C ALA A 184 3.97 18.43 -1.92
N LEU A 185 2.85 18.16 -1.26
CA LEU A 185 2.56 18.68 0.08
C LEU A 185 3.51 18.12 1.14
N ARG A 186 3.77 16.81 1.12
CA ARG A 186 4.71 16.17 2.05
C ARG A 186 6.13 16.73 1.90
N LEU A 187 6.60 16.89 0.66
CA LEU A 187 7.91 17.51 0.40
C LEU A 187 7.94 18.98 0.83
N ALA A 188 6.84 19.73 0.60
CA ALA A 188 6.75 21.14 0.97
C ALA A 188 6.73 21.34 2.50
N ARG A 189 6.03 20.47 3.23
CA ARG A 189 6.05 20.45 4.71
C ARG A 189 7.44 20.14 5.23
N LEU A 190 8.11 19.12 4.69
CA LEU A 190 9.49 18.81 5.08
C LEU A 190 10.41 20.02 4.87
N PHE A 191 10.29 20.70 3.73
CA PHE A 191 11.06 21.92 3.48
C PHE A 191 10.75 23.00 4.53
N ALA A 192 9.47 23.24 4.83
CA ALA A 192 9.05 24.26 5.79
C ALA A 192 9.55 23.95 7.21
N GLN A 193 9.49 22.70 7.64
CA GLN A 193 9.96 22.23 8.94
C GLN A 193 11.49 22.40 9.09
N GLU A 194 12.25 22.04 8.06
CA GLU A 194 13.72 22.06 8.13
C GLU A 194 14.32 23.46 7.96
N THR A 195 13.66 24.32 7.16
CA THR A 195 14.16 25.67 6.83
C THR A 195 13.50 26.77 7.68
N GLY A 196 12.34 26.51 8.27
CA GLY A 196 11.49 27.52 8.92
C GLY A 196 10.90 28.55 7.95
N GLN A 197 10.86 28.24 6.64
CA GLN A 197 10.39 29.15 5.58
C GLN A 197 9.45 28.43 4.63
N PHE A 198 8.46 29.15 4.09
CA PHE A 198 7.59 28.57 3.07
C PHE A 198 8.39 28.33 1.79
N PRO A 199 8.31 27.14 1.18
CA PRO A 199 8.88 26.92 -0.13
C PRO A 199 8.23 27.83 -1.16
N THR A 200 9.00 28.23 -2.16
CA THR A 200 8.49 29.05 -3.27
C THR A 200 8.46 28.23 -4.55
N TRP A 201 7.51 28.55 -5.43
CA TRP A 201 7.47 28.03 -6.78
C TRP A 201 7.89 29.12 -7.76
N GLY A 202 8.81 28.78 -8.65
CA GLY A 202 9.27 29.65 -9.72
C GLY A 202 9.37 28.87 -11.01
N THR A 203 9.17 29.55 -12.13
CA THR A 203 9.30 28.97 -13.48
C THR A 203 10.51 29.58 -14.18
N SER A 204 11.33 28.74 -14.79
CA SER A 204 12.48 29.15 -15.59
C SER A 204 12.00 29.76 -16.91
N PRO A 205 12.56 30.90 -17.34
CA PRO A 205 12.13 31.61 -18.55
C PRO A 205 12.48 30.87 -19.85
N HIS A 206 13.40 29.90 -19.81
CA HIS A 206 13.92 29.24 -21.02
C HIS A 206 13.13 27.97 -21.43
N ASP A 207 12.69 27.19 -20.44
CA ASP A 207 12.15 25.83 -20.65
C ASP A 207 10.84 25.58 -19.89
N GLY A 208 10.36 26.55 -19.10
CA GLY A 208 9.15 26.39 -18.30
C GLY A 208 9.28 25.42 -17.13
N SER A 209 10.50 24.95 -16.82
CA SER A 209 10.76 24.05 -15.70
C SER A 209 10.81 24.80 -14.38
N GLY A 210 10.74 24.07 -13.26
CA GLY A 210 10.84 24.65 -11.93
C GLY A 210 12.20 25.32 -11.70
N SER A 211 12.22 26.64 -11.43
CA SER A 211 13.47 27.38 -11.18
C SER A 211 13.90 27.40 -9.71
N THR A 212 12.98 27.12 -8.78
CA THR A 212 13.29 27.07 -7.34
C THR A 212 13.85 25.70 -6.95
N GLN A 213 14.54 25.63 -5.81
CA GLN A 213 15.06 24.36 -5.30
C GLN A 213 13.95 23.36 -5.02
N PHE A 214 12.86 23.82 -4.39
CA PHE A 214 11.67 23.01 -4.17
C PHE A 214 11.11 22.46 -5.49
N ALA A 215 11.00 23.29 -6.53
CA ALA A 215 10.44 22.89 -7.81
C ALA A 215 11.31 21.85 -8.54
N ARG A 216 12.64 22.00 -8.49
CA ARG A 216 13.60 21.02 -9.04
C ARG A 216 13.57 19.71 -8.27
N ALA A 217 13.55 19.78 -6.94
CA ALA A 217 13.49 18.63 -6.07
C ALA A 217 12.19 17.83 -6.30
N LEU A 218 11.05 18.51 -6.42
CA LEU A 218 9.77 17.88 -6.69
C LEU A 218 9.77 17.14 -8.04
N ALA A 219 10.36 17.73 -9.10
CA ALA A 219 10.46 17.07 -10.40
C ALA A 219 11.32 15.80 -10.35
N LYS A 220 12.45 15.84 -9.62
CA LYS A 220 13.30 14.65 -9.41
C LYS A 220 12.56 13.60 -8.58
N ALA A 221 11.87 14.00 -7.51
CA ALA A 221 11.07 13.09 -6.69
C ALA A 221 9.95 12.41 -7.50
N PHE A 222 9.25 13.16 -8.36
CA PHE A 222 8.24 12.57 -9.25
C PHE A 222 8.84 11.57 -10.22
N THR A 223 10.03 11.85 -10.75
CA THR A 223 10.75 10.94 -11.66
C THR A 223 11.12 9.65 -10.93
N ILE A 224 11.70 9.74 -9.73
CA ILE A 224 12.06 8.58 -8.89
C ILE A 224 10.83 7.74 -8.52
N LEU A 225 9.71 8.40 -8.20
CA LEU A 225 8.46 7.74 -7.82
C LEU A 225 7.59 7.30 -9.02
N GLY A 226 8.04 7.55 -10.26
CA GLY A 226 7.29 7.21 -11.47
C GLY A 226 5.98 7.99 -11.67
N ILE A 227 5.86 9.17 -11.07
CA ILE A 227 4.68 10.04 -11.17
C ILE A 227 4.73 10.79 -12.51
N LYS A 228 3.74 10.53 -13.39
CA LYS A 228 3.67 11.11 -14.74
C LYS A 228 2.99 12.49 -14.81
N SER A 229 2.59 13.07 -13.68
CA SER A 229 1.90 14.36 -13.60
C SER A 229 2.88 15.53 -13.80
N HIS A 230 2.38 16.64 -14.34
CA HIS A 230 3.14 17.89 -14.40
C HIS A 230 3.26 18.51 -13.00
N THR A 231 4.47 18.91 -12.61
CA THR A 231 4.80 19.35 -11.24
C THR A 231 4.13 20.66 -10.80
N ARG A 232 3.80 21.55 -11.73
CA ARG A 232 3.30 22.90 -11.43
C ARG A 232 1.99 22.90 -10.64
N GLY A 233 0.98 22.18 -11.13
CA GLY A 233 -0.34 22.14 -10.49
C GLY A 233 -0.30 21.57 -9.06
N PRO A 234 0.35 20.42 -8.84
CA PRO A 234 0.60 19.87 -7.52
C PRO A 234 1.37 20.80 -6.59
N ALA A 235 2.41 21.47 -7.09
CA ALA A 235 3.21 22.40 -6.29
C ALA A 235 2.43 23.62 -5.85
N GLU A 236 1.75 24.31 -6.76
CA GLU A 236 0.93 25.49 -6.44
C GLU A 236 -0.17 25.14 -5.43
N TRP A 237 -0.81 23.97 -5.59
CA TRP A 237 -1.78 23.46 -4.63
C TRP A 237 -1.15 23.21 -3.25
N ALA A 238 -0.01 22.51 -3.20
CA ALA A 238 0.69 22.19 -1.96
C ALA A 238 1.08 23.44 -1.17
N LEU A 239 1.61 24.46 -1.84
CA LEU A 239 1.97 25.74 -1.22
C LEU A 239 0.75 26.45 -0.61
N GLY A 240 -0.41 26.37 -1.26
CA GLY A 240 -1.66 26.92 -0.75
C GLY A 240 -2.28 26.15 0.43
N GLN A 241 -1.76 24.96 0.77
CA GLN A 241 -2.20 24.17 1.92
C GLN A 241 -1.30 24.30 3.15
N LEU A 242 -0.13 24.93 3.01
CA LEU A 242 0.79 25.10 4.13
C LEU A 242 0.26 26.14 5.12
N THR A 243 0.40 25.85 6.41
CA THR A 243 0.07 26.77 7.50
C THR A 243 1.31 27.09 8.33
N GLU A 244 1.27 28.13 9.16
CA GLU A 244 2.40 28.51 10.02
C GLU A 244 2.82 27.37 10.97
N THR A 245 1.88 26.52 11.38
CA THR A 245 2.14 25.32 12.18
C THR A 245 3.03 24.29 11.47
N ASP A 246 3.09 24.29 10.13
CA ASP A 246 3.98 23.41 9.36
C ASP A 246 5.45 23.89 9.40
N MET A 247 5.75 25.08 9.93
CA MET A 247 7.12 25.58 10.10
C MET A 247 7.75 25.18 11.43
N GLU A 248 6.94 24.75 12.40
CA GLU A 248 7.44 24.34 13.70
C GLU A 248 8.21 23.02 13.52
N PRO A 249 9.46 22.91 14.02
CA PRO A 249 10.18 21.65 13.98
C PRO A 249 9.35 20.63 14.74
N SER A 250 9.09 19.48 14.13
CA SER A 250 8.25 18.43 14.71
C SER A 250 8.85 18.01 16.05
N GLY A 251 8.31 18.54 17.15
CA GLY A 251 8.81 18.33 18.50
C GLY A 251 8.67 16.89 18.99
N ASP A 252 7.90 16.08 18.27
CA ASP A 252 7.58 14.71 18.64
C ASP A 252 8.14 13.70 17.63
N ALA A 253 9.40 13.33 17.84
CA ALA A 253 10.02 12.13 17.27
C ALA A 253 9.26 10.81 17.59
N PHE A 254 8.13 10.89 18.30
CA PHE A 254 7.29 9.77 18.74
C PHE A 254 5.92 9.69 18.04
N GLU A 255 5.51 10.72 17.29
CA GLU A 255 4.18 10.74 16.67
C GLU A 255 4.11 9.89 15.38
N GLY A 256 5.25 9.71 14.69
CA GLY A 256 5.38 8.80 13.55
C GLY A 256 5.23 7.31 13.89
N LEU A 257 5.28 6.94 15.18
CA LEU A 257 5.10 5.56 15.65
C LEU A 257 3.66 5.26 16.11
N ARG A 258 2.78 6.27 16.22
CA ARG A 258 1.40 6.12 16.72
C ARG A 258 0.34 5.88 15.63
N GLY A 259 0.73 5.94 14.35
CA GLY A 259 -0.17 5.77 13.20
C GLY A 259 -0.55 4.32 12.86
N TYR A 260 0.09 3.32 13.48
CA TYR A 260 -0.29 1.92 13.32
C TYR A 260 -0.49 1.30 14.70
N GLY A 261 -1.73 1.37 15.18
CA GLY A 261 -2.18 0.39 16.15
C GLY A 261 -1.99 -0.98 15.51
N VAL A 262 -0.98 -1.72 15.97
CA VAL A 262 -0.92 -3.15 15.74
C VAL A 262 -2.25 -3.68 16.23
N PRO A 263 -3.12 -4.25 15.37
CA PRO A 263 -4.30 -4.91 15.86
C PRO A 263 -3.80 -5.94 16.85
N ARG A 264 -4.22 -5.78 18.11
CA ARG A 264 -4.03 -6.78 19.15
C ARG A 264 -4.51 -8.07 18.52
N GLN A 265 -3.61 -9.03 18.25
CA GLN A 265 -3.99 -10.37 17.81
C GLN A 265 -4.84 -10.96 18.94
N ARG A 266 -6.14 -10.64 18.93
CA ARG A 266 -7.16 -11.47 19.52
C ARG A 266 -7.14 -12.76 18.73
N ASN A 267 -7.30 -13.88 19.42
CA ASN A 267 -7.38 -15.18 18.77
C ASN A 267 -8.40 -15.07 17.62
N ALA A 268 -7.94 -15.15 16.37
CA ALA A 268 -8.80 -15.05 15.19
C ALA A 268 -9.98 -16.04 15.26
N LEU A 269 -9.78 -17.16 15.97
CA LEU A 269 -10.79 -18.14 16.30
C LEU A 269 -11.92 -17.59 17.20
N GLU A 270 -11.60 -16.80 18.22
CA GLU A 270 -12.60 -16.21 19.13
C GLU A 270 -13.38 -15.08 18.45
N GLU A 271 -12.73 -14.27 17.60
CA GLU A 271 -13.42 -13.24 16.81
C GLU A 271 -14.28 -13.84 15.69
N CYS A 272 -13.83 -14.92 15.02
CA CYS A 272 -14.66 -15.64 14.05
C CYS A 272 -15.89 -16.28 14.71
N LEU A 273 -15.72 -16.94 15.86
CA LEU A 273 -16.85 -17.52 16.61
C LEU A 273 -17.80 -16.43 17.13
N ALA A 274 -17.28 -15.28 17.56
CA ALA A 274 -18.11 -14.15 17.95
C ALA A 274 -18.88 -13.55 16.76
N LEU A 275 -18.23 -13.37 15.60
CA LEU A 275 -18.85 -12.84 14.37
C LEU A 275 -19.91 -13.78 13.79
N MET A 276 -19.67 -15.10 13.83
CA MET A 276 -20.68 -16.09 13.43
C MET A 276 -21.91 -16.05 14.35
N ASN A 277 -21.72 -15.86 15.66
CA ASN A 277 -22.81 -15.74 16.62
C ASN A 277 -23.56 -14.39 16.51
N ASP A 278 -22.86 -13.30 16.23
CA ASP A 278 -23.47 -11.97 16.08
C ASP A 278 -24.26 -11.85 14.77
N ARG A 279 -23.80 -12.47 13.68
CA ARG A 279 -24.56 -12.56 12.41
C ARG A 279 -25.82 -13.41 12.55
N ARG A 280 -25.78 -14.53 13.29
CA ARG A 280 -26.99 -15.32 13.60
C ARG A 280 -28.07 -14.48 14.29
N ARG A 281 -27.68 -13.60 15.21
CA ARG A 281 -28.61 -12.70 15.93
C ARG A 281 -29.21 -11.58 15.08
N GLN A 282 -28.62 -11.25 13.94
CA GLN A 282 -29.12 -10.19 13.05
C GLN A 282 -30.06 -10.72 11.95
N SER A 283 -30.08 -12.05 11.75
CA SER A 283 -30.97 -12.72 10.80
C SER A 283 -32.28 -13.24 11.43
N GLU A 284 -32.43 -13.11 12.75
CA GLU A 284 -33.68 -13.32 13.51
C GLU A 284 -34.47 -12.00 13.66
#